data_AF-A0AAU7C3K4-F1
#
_entry.id   AF-A0AAU7C3K4-F1
#
_cell.length_a   1.000
_cell.length_b   1.000
_cell.length_c   1.000
_cell.angle_alpha   90.00
_cell.angle_beta   90.00
_cell.angle_gamma   90.00
#
_symmetry.space_group_name_H-M   'P 1'
#
loop_
_entity.id
_entity.type
_entity.pdbx_description
1 polymer ?
#
loop_
_entity_poly.entity_id
_entity_poly.type
_entity_poly.pdbx_seq_one_letter_code
_entity_poly.pdbx_strand_id
1 'polypeptide(L)'
;MKKDQAILDFVDQWLSVLLKQDQPTEVLLDSEFVWQCQKLHFDQPTLDLDAAFPIEQPMTSLTGLKKIISKINDKMMLGHAIYRQWQNWHAQPADTQKAWLIAALQQLKKLALANESLPFVFHGVIAHLELISQAATDSPASVQWLKIGRNGKAELRIMNDQYELLTTQNENLKGPQLNVFFEKLALYFAKRHDFKPTNIENEWQLTLTATNGQKFQTRGYWLTDAALGELAQELRQIWTGDAKLWLFDGLIHAEKIDRLTIRYHRQLNAYQEDGEPVQLDYLESIVIDRAQQELIYRKHLSDDCEMEHRYHIADTIDALLDVLQTPDFLAYVNGNDDDVVFDPDDQRRYAIEIQTAAGQTRIINGSFDKQGLPIDFPKLAMIIEDFLSFYGNNELIDPALYNHQWRRPGQYIYCDVSFEEDGRTYCYRTEDERLAEGDLVRVPVGRDNHLAIGRIERIQIVDGQHVPYPLSKTKLIIGPYQADED
;
A
#
# COMPACT_ATOMS: atom_id res chain seq x y z
N MET A 1 -20.44 -25.35 -22.71
CA MET A 1 -20.84 -26.69 -23.18
C MET A 1 -20.21 -27.85 -22.41
N LYS A 2 -18.92 -28.22 -22.57
CA LYS A 2 -18.34 -29.37 -21.81
C LYS A 2 -18.33 -29.17 -20.28
N LYS A 3 -18.04 -27.95 -19.82
CA LYS A 3 -18.04 -27.60 -18.39
C LYS A 3 -19.45 -27.52 -17.79
N ASP A 4 -20.43 -27.00 -18.55
CA ASP A 4 -21.82 -26.95 -18.10
C ASP A 4 -22.44 -28.35 -17.98
N GLN A 5 -22.10 -29.27 -18.89
CA GLN A 5 -22.52 -30.66 -18.76
C GLN A 5 -21.95 -31.31 -17.49
N ALA A 6 -20.68 -31.07 -17.17
CA ALA A 6 -20.07 -31.58 -15.94
C ALA A 6 -20.74 -31.00 -14.67
N ILE A 7 -21.18 -29.74 -14.70
CA ILE A 7 -21.97 -29.14 -13.60
C ILE A 7 -23.35 -29.77 -13.52
N LEU A 8 -24.01 -30.04 -14.65
CA LEU A 8 -25.31 -30.71 -14.66
C LEU A 8 -25.23 -32.13 -14.09
N ASP A 9 -24.23 -32.91 -14.51
CA ASP A 9 -23.99 -34.27 -14.02
C ASP A 9 -23.73 -34.26 -12.50
N PHE A 10 -22.90 -33.32 -12.02
CA PHE A 10 -22.65 -33.08 -10.60
C PHE A 10 -23.95 -32.76 -9.84
N VAL A 11 -24.73 -31.80 -10.33
CA VAL A 11 -25.94 -31.35 -9.65
C VAL A 11 -27.01 -32.46 -9.61
N ASP A 12 -27.18 -33.21 -10.69
CA ASP A 12 -28.17 -34.29 -10.77
C ASP A 12 -27.82 -35.45 -9.84
N GLN A 13 -26.54 -35.80 -9.75
CA GLN A 13 -26.04 -36.79 -8.79
C GLN A 13 -26.39 -36.37 -7.36
N TRP A 14 -25.96 -35.17 -6.93
CA TRP A 14 -26.07 -34.76 -5.53
C TRP A 14 -27.48 -34.34 -5.11
N LEU A 15 -28.31 -33.84 -6.02
CA LEU A 15 -29.75 -33.68 -5.77
C LEU A 15 -30.43 -35.03 -5.56
N SER A 16 -30.13 -36.05 -6.38
CA SER A 16 -30.71 -37.39 -6.21
C SER A 16 -30.37 -37.98 -4.83
N VAL A 17 -29.15 -37.76 -4.38
CA VAL A 17 -28.66 -38.21 -3.08
C VAL A 17 -29.36 -37.48 -1.94
N LEU A 18 -29.36 -36.13 -1.94
CA LEU A 18 -29.98 -35.32 -0.87
C LEU A 18 -31.50 -35.51 -0.77
N LEU A 19 -32.18 -35.80 -1.89
CA LEU A 19 -33.63 -36.02 -1.90
C LEU A 19 -34.05 -37.42 -1.43
N LYS A 20 -33.17 -38.42 -1.49
CA LYS A 20 -33.50 -39.82 -1.14
C LYS A 20 -33.11 -40.22 0.29
N GLN A 21 -32.17 -39.51 0.92
CA GLN A 21 -31.62 -39.90 2.22
C GLN A 21 -32.02 -38.92 3.33
N ASP A 22 -32.62 -39.43 4.41
CA ASP A 22 -33.04 -38.61 5.56
C ASP A 22 -31.88 -38.21 6.48
N GLN A 23 -30.78 -38.96 6.51
CA GLN A 23 -29.54 -38.63 7.24
C GLN A 23 -28.30 -38.91 6.38
N PRO A 24 -27.20 -38.14 6.54
CA PRO A 24 -25.95 -38.42 5.84
C PRO A 24 -25.37 -39.77 6.30
N THR A 25 -25.20 -40.71 5.37
CA THR A 25 -24.49 -41.98 5.60
C THR A 25 -22.99 -41.81 5.39
N GLU A 26 -22.13 -42.65 5.99
CA GLU A 26 -20.67 -42.68 5.72
C GLU A 26 -20.32 -42.77 4.22
N VAL A 27 -21.21 -43.35 3.41
CA VAL A 27 -21.09 -43.45 1.94
C VAL A 27 -21.30 -42.09 1.24
N LEU A 28 -22.02 -41.16 1.88
CA LEU A 28 -22.26 -39.79 1.44
C LEU A 28 -21.12 -38.85 1.84
N LEU A 29 -20.34 -39.28 2.84
CA LEU A 29 -19.17 -38.60 3.40
C LEU A 29 -17.87 -38.97 2.66
N ASP A 30 -17.98 -39.69 1.54
CA ASP A 30 -16.83 -40.06 0.72
C ASP A 30 -16.28 -38.85 -0.05
N SER A 31 -14.96 -38.89 -0.24
CA SER A 31 -14.09 -37.93 -0.93
C SER A 31 -14.55 -37.48 -2.34
N GLU A 32 -15.53 -38.15 -2.93
CA GLU A 32 -16.04 -37.90 -4.28
C GLU A 32 -16.71 -36.52 -4.42
N PHE A 33 -17.53 -36.05 -3.47
CA PHE A 33 -18.13 -34.71 -3.56
C PHE A 33 -17.06 -33.63 -3.62
N VAL A 34 -16.11 -33.71 -2.68
CA VAL A 34 -14.99 -32.76 -2.57
C VAL A 34 -14.13 -32.81 -3.83
N TRP A 35 -13.81 -34.00 -4.33
CA TRP A 35 -13.05 -34.18 -5.56
C TRP A 35 -13.76 -33.60 -6.79
N GLN A 36 -15.08 -33.82 -6.92
CA GLN A 36 -15.86 -33.25 -8.00
C GLN A 36 -15.95 -31.71 -7.91
N CYS A 37 -16.10 -31.15 -6.70
CA CYS A 37 -16.01 -29.71 -6.46
C CYS A 37 -14.65 -29.15 -6.90
N GLN A 38 -13.55 -29.80 -6.53
CA GLN A 38 -12.19 -29.41 -6.94
C GLN A 38 -12.01 -29.46 -8.46
N LYS A 39 -12.51 -30.52 -9.10
CA LYS A 39 -12.48 -30.67 -10.56
C LYS A 39 -13.30 -29.59 -11.28
N LEU A 40 -14.36 -29.08 -10.64
CA LEU A 40 -15.17 -27.97 -11.15
C LEU A 40 -14.62 -26.59 -10.75
N HIS A 41 -13.59 -26.54 -9.89
CA HIS A 41 -12.97 -25.36 -9.27
C HIS A 41 -13.86 -24.62 -8.26
N PHE A 42 -14.79 -25.31 -7.62
CA PHE A 42 -15.63 -24.73 -6.56
C PHE A 42 -14.89 -24.57 -5.22
N ASP A 43 -13.73 -25.19 -5.07
CA ASP A 43 -12.84 -25.01 -3.91
C ASP A 43 -12.06 -23.69 -3.92
N GLN A 44 -11.95 -23.03 -5.07
CA GLN A 44 -11.20 -21.79 -5.24
C GLN A 44 -11.91 -20.61 -4.56
N PRO A 45 -11.18 -19.71 -3.87
CA PRO A 45 -11.78 -18.59 -3.16
C PRO A 45 -12.50 -17.63 -4.13
N THR A 46 -13.75 -17.32 -3.82
CA THR A 46 -14.57 -16.32 -4.52
C THR A 46 -15.10 -15.28 -3.52
N LEU A 47 -15.80 -14.25 -4.01
CA LEU A 47 -16.59 -13.37 -3.13
C LEU A 47 -17.56 -14.22 -2.30
N ASP A 48 -17.51 -14.08 -0.97
CA ASP A 48 -18.42 -14.78 -0.06
C ASP A 48 -19.85 -14.26 -0.23
N LEU A 49 -20.86 -15.15 -0.16
CA LEU A 49 -22.25 -14.73 -0.36
C LEU A 49 -22.74 -13.79 0.75
N ASP A 50 -22.24 -13.90 1.99
CA ASP A 50 -22.58 -12.96 3.07
C ASP A 50 -21.94 -11.60 2.84
N ALA A 51 -20.74 -11.56 2.27
CA ALA A 51 -20.10 -10.30 1.87
C ALA A 51 -20.86 -9.62 0.72
N ALA A 52 -21.38 -10.39 -0.24
CA ALA A 52 -22.19 -9.86 -1.34
C ALA A 52 -23.61 -9.45 -0.91
N PHE A 53 -24.17 -10.09 0.11
CA PHE A 53 -25.54 -9.85 0.61
C PHE A 53 -25.53 -9.73 2.14
N PRO A 54 -24.96 -8.63 2.69
CA PRO A 54 -24.72 -8.49 4.13
C PRO A 54 -26.00 -8.40 4.95
N ILE A 55 -27.12 -8.00 4.34
CA ILE A 55 -28.43 -7.92 5.00
C ILE A 55 -29.06 -9.30 5.11
N GLU A 56 -29.03 -10.08 4.03
CA GLU A 56 -29.69 -11.38 3.98
C GLU A 56 -28.84 -12.51 4.60
N GLN A 57 -27.52 -12.35 4.67
CA GLN A 57 -26.57 -13.34 5.21
C GLN A 57 -26.87 -14.77 4.74
N PRO A 58 -26.92 -14.99 3.41
CA PRO A 58 -27.34 -16.25 2.81
C PRO A 58 -26.51 -17.48 3.23
N MET A 59 -25.25 -17.38 3.64
CA MET A 59 -24.47 -18.53 4.12
C MET A 59 -24.96 -19.04 5.47
N THR A 60 -25.48 -18.17 6.33
CA THR A 60 -25.94 -18.56 7.67
C THR A 60 -27.47 -18.64 7.79
N SER A 61 -28.21 -18.15 6.78
CA SER A 61 -29.66 -18.06 6.78
C SER A 61 -30.31 -18.68 5.55
N LEU A 62 -31.04 -19.79 5.71
CA LEU A 62 -31.87 -20.36 4.63
C LEU A 62 -32.95 -19.38 4.15
N THR A 63 -33.54 -18.62 5.06
CA THR A 63 -34.52 -17.57 4.73
C THR A 63 -33.87 -16.44 3.94
N GLY A 64 -32.64 -16.06 4.33
CA GLY A 64 -31.79 -15.13 3.60
C GLY A 64 -31.53 -15.60 2.18
N LEU A 65 -30.98 -16.81 2.04
CA LEU A 65 -30.74 -17.44 0.74
C LEU A 65 -31.99 -17.41 -0.13
N LYS A 66 -33.15 -17.87 0.36
CA LYS A 66 -34.40 -17.91 -0.43
C LYS A 66 -34.82 -16.55 -0.99
N LYS A 67 -34.52 -15.43 -0.31
CA LYS A 67 -34.83 -14.08 -0.80
C LYS A 67 -33.94 -13.66 -1.98
N ILE A 68 -32.72 -14.17 -2.04
CA ILE A 68 -31.69 -13.73 -3.00
C ILE A 68 -31.30 -14.81 -4.02
N ILE A 69 -31.70 -16.08 -3.83
CA ILE A 69 -31.20 -17.22 -4.61
C ILE A 69 -31.49 -17.09 -6.12
N SER A 70 -32.63 -16.52 -6.48
CA SER A 70 -33.00 -16.26 -7.87
C SER A 70 -32.20 -15.11 -8.50
N LYS A 71 -31.56 -14.27 -7.69
CA LYS A 71 -30.66 -13.18 -8.09
C LYS A 71 -29.21 -13.65 -8.22
N ILE A 72 -28.84 -14.77 -7.61
CA ILE A 72 -27.51 -15.37 -7.78
C ILE A 72 -27.43 -15.98 -9.18
N ASN A 73 -26.66 -15.34 -10.05
CA ASN A 73 -26.44 -15.78 -11.44
C ASN A 73 -25.02 -16.34 -11.68
N ASP A 74 -24.18 -16.38 -10.65
CA ASP A 74 -22.81 -16.85 -10.73
C ASP A 74 -22.70 -18.32 -10.31
N LYS A 75 -22.36 -19.18 -11.28
CA LYS A 75 -22.17 -20.63 -11.07
C LYS A 75 -20.99 -20.95 -10.15
N MET A 76 -19.91 -20.16 -10.22
CA MET A 76 -18.70 -20.40 -9.44
C MET A 76 -18.88 -19.92 -8.00
N MET A 77 -19.46 -18.74 -7.79
CA MET A 77 -19.79 -18.24 -6.46
C MET A 77 -20.80 -19.16 -5.76
N LEU A 78 -21.86 -19.58 -6.46
CA LEU A 78 -22.83 -20.51 -5.91
C LEU A 78 -22.20 -21.89 -5.67
N GLY A 79 -21.33 -22.35 -6.58
CA GLY A 79 -20.57 -23.59 -6.41
C GLY A 79 -19.62 -23.55 -5.22
N HIS A 80 -18.92 -22.44 -4.99
CA HIS A 80 -18.05 -22.23 -3.84
C HIS A 80 -18.84 -22.21 -2.52
N ALA A 81 -19.98 -21.52 -2.50
CA ALA A 81 -20.88 -21.52 -1.37
C ALA A 81 -21.42 -22.94 -1.08
N ILE A 82 -21.76 -23.72 -2.11
CA ILE A 82 -22.16 -25.13 -1.99
C ILE A 82 -21.02 -25.97 -1.39
N TYR A 83 -19.79 -25.79 -1.87
CA TYR A 83 -18.62 -26.50 -1.34
C TYR A 83 -18.40 -26.21 0.15
N ARG A 84 -18.46 -24.94 0.55
CA ARG A 84 -18.31 -24.50 1.95
C ARG A 84 -19.45 -25.01 2.83
N GLN A 85 -20.70 -24.91 2.37
CA GLN A 85 -21.86 -25.41 3.12
C GLN A 85 -21.86 -26.92 3.25
N TRP A 86 -21.35 -27.64 2.25
CA TRP A 86 -21.18 -29.09 2.36
C TRP A 86 -20.19 -29.47 3.46
N GLN A 87 -19.05 -28.77 3.56
CA GLN A 87 -18.09 -28.98 4.65
C GLN A 87 -18.69 -28.67 6.03
N ASN A 88 -19.48 -27.59 6.14
CA ASN A 88 -20.17 -27.25 7.38
C ASN A 88 -21.23 -28.30 7.76
N TRP A 89 -22.01 -28.77 6.79
CA TRP A 89 -23.01 -29.80 7.00
C TRP A 89 -22.39 -31.15 7.36
N HIS A 90 -21.24 -31.49 6.78
CA HIS A 90 -20.43 -32.64 7.18
C HIS A 90 -19.99 -32.55 8.65
N ALA A 91 -19.58 -31.37 9.11
CA ALA A 91 -19.17 -31.18 10.50
C ALA A 91 -20.35 -31.25 11.49
N GLN A 92 -21.52 -30.71 11.13
CA GLN A 92 -22.71 -30.67 11.98
C GLN A 92 -24.00 -30.78 11.16
N PRO A 93 -24.52 -32.00 10.91
CA PRO A 93 -25.69 -32.19 10.04
C PRO A 93 -26.96 -31.56 10.60
N ALA A 94 -27.62 -30.71 9.80
CA ALA A 94 -28.91 -30.11 10.11
C ALA A 94 -29.87 -30.10 8.91
N ASP A 95 -31.17 -30.28 9.16
CA ASP A 95 -32.21 -30.26 8.10
C ASP A 95 -32.27 -28.92 7.36
N THR A 96 -31.99 -27.82 8.07
CA THR A 96 -31.94 -26.46 7.52
C THR A 96 -30.80 -26.30 6.51
N GLN A 97 -29.63 -26.89 6.77
CA GLN A 97 -28.48 -26.90 5.86
C GLN A 97 -28.69 -27.85 4.69
N LYS A 98 -29.32 -29.01 4.91
CA LYS A 98 -29.74 -29.91 3.82
C LYS A 98 -30.70 -29.18 2.86
N ALA A 99 -31.70 -28.49 3.40
CA ALA A 99 -32.63 -27.68 2.60
C ALA A 99 -31.93 -26.52 1.88
N TRP A 100 -30.89 -25.94 2.49
CA TRP A 100 -30.03 -24.92 1.88
C TRP A 100 -29.29 -25.49 0.66
N LEU A 101 -28.62 -26.64 0.82
CA LEU A 101 -27.88 -27.30 -0.25
C LEU A 101 -28.78 -27.67 -1.42
N ILE A 102 -29.97 -28.20 -1.14
CA ILE A 102 -30.97 -28.51 -2.18
C ILE A 102 -31.35 -27.26 -2.96
N ALA A 103 -31.66 -26.15 -2.28
CA ALA A 103 -32.04 -24.90 -2.93
C ALA A 103 -30.90 -24.36 -3.81
N ALA A 104 -29.67 -24.34 -3.28
CA ALA A 104 -28.49 -23.89 -3.99
C ALA A 104 -28.18 -24.75 -5.23
N LEU A 105 -28.24 -26.08 -5.10
CA LEU A 105 -28.05 -27.02 -6.21
C LEU A 105 -29.13 -26.86 -7.28
N GLN A 106 -30.40 -26.67 -6.91
CA GLN A 106 -31.47 -26.42 -7.87
C GLN A 106 -31.24 -25.13 -8.68
N GLN A 107 -30.78 -24.07 -8.03
CA GLN A 107 -30.41 -22.83 -8.73
C GLN A 107 -29.18 -23.05 -9.62
N LEU A 108 -28.16 -23.77 -9.15
CA LEU A 108 -26.98 -24.11 -9.96
C LEU A 108 -27.37 -24.92 -11.20
N LYS A 109 -28.33 -25.86 -11.07
CA LYS A 109 -28.92 -26.60 -12.21
C LYS A 109 -29.53 -25.64 -13.21
N LYS A 110 -30.36 -24.70 -12.75
CA LYS A 110 -31.01 -23.71 -13.59
C LYS A 110 -29.99 -22.87 -14.36
N LEU A 111 -28.93 -22.42 -13.68
CA LEU A 111 -27.86 -21.66 -14.32
C LEU A 111 -27.08 -22.50 -15.35
N ALA A 112 -26.81 -23.77 -15.05
CA ALA A 112 -26.13 -24.68 -15.96
C ALA A 112 -26.97 -25.00 -17.21
N LEU A 113 -28.30 -25.14 -17.06
CA LEU A 113 -29.25 -25.33 -18.17
C LEU A 113 -29.46 -24.06 -19.01
N ALA A 114 -29.38 -22.87 -18.38
CA ALA A 114 -29.69 -21.61 -19.05
C ALA A 114 -28.70 -21.24 -20.17
N ASN A 115 -27.51 -21.86 -20.25
CA ASN A 115 -26.49 -21.67 -21.32
C ASN A 115 -26.12 -20.21 -21.68
N GLU A 116 -26.55 -19.22 -20.89
CA GLU A 116 -26.46 -17.80 -21.22
C GLU A 116 -25.46 -17.06 -20.34
N SER A 117 -24.47 -16.46 -21.03
CA SER A 117 -23.48 -15.44 -20.64
C SER A 117 -22.54 -15.75 -19.46
N LEU A 118 -21.24 -15.66 -19.75
CA LEU A 118 -20.17 -15.63 -18.77
C LEU A 118 -20.32 -14.33 -17.93
N PRO A 119 -20.62 -14.38 -16.63
CA PRO A 119 -20.88 -13.18 -15.82
C PRO A 119 -19.62 -12.33 -15.55
N PHE A 120 -18.43 -12.86 -15.90
CA PHE A 120 -17.14 -12.22 -15.65
C PHE A 120 -16.60 -11.42 -16.83
N VAL A 121 -17.40 -11.27 -17.89
CA VAL A 121 -17.04 -10.43 -19.02
C VAL A 121 -18.19 -9.50 -19.36
N PHE A 122 -17.85 -8.25 -19.63
CA PHE A 122 -18.79 -7.29 -20.15
C PHE A 122 -19.11 -7.61 -21.61
N HIS A 123 -20.40 -7.62 -21.94
CA HIS A 123 -20.88 -7.76 -23.31
C HIS A 123 -21.81 -6.60 -23.65
N GLY A 124 -21.63 -6.06 -24.86
CA GLY A 124 -22.48 -5.01 -25.40
C GLY A 124 -21.83 -3.63 -25.32
N VAL A 125 -22.67 -2.61 -25.29
CA VAL A 125 -22.28 -1.21 -25.35
C VAL A 125 -22.54 -0.55 -24.00
N ILE A 126 -21.54 0.10 -23.42
CA ILE A 126 -21.69 0.79 -22.13
C ILE A 126 -22.63 1.97 -22.28
N ALA A 127 -23.70 1.98 -21.49
CA ALA A 127 -24.61 3.11 -21.32
C ALA A 127 -24.22 3.97 -20.12
N HIS A 128 -23.82 3.34 -19.00
CA HIS A 128 -23.39 4.02 -17.79
C HIS A 128 -22.23 3.29 -17.12
N LEU A 129 -21.32 4.06 -16.54
CA LEU A 129 -20.23 3.61 -15.67
C LEU A 129 -20.42 4.20 -14.27
N GLU A 130 -20.22 3.38 -13.25
CA GLU A 130 -20.08 3.81 -11.85
C GLU A 130 -18.79 3.18 -11.31
N LEU A 131 -17.89 4.00 -10.78
CA LEU A 131 -16.59 3.59 -10.26
C LEU A 131 -16.39 4.19 -8.86
N ILE A 132 -16.16 3.32 -7.88
CA ILE A 132 -15.75 3.70 -6.52
C ILE A 132 -14.26 3.45 -6.40
N SER A 133 -13.51 4.44 -5.93
CA SER A 133 -12.07 4.33 -5.63
C SER A 133 -11.86 4.69 -4.16
N GLN A 134 -11.22 3.82 -3.40
CA GLN A 134 -11.01 3.98 -1.97
C GLN A 134 -9.53 3.91 -1.63
N ALA A 135 -9.07 4.92 -0.90
CA ALA A 135 -7.71 5.06 -0.42
C ALA A 135 -7.66 4.68 1.06
N ALA A 136 -6.68 3.87 1.45
CA ALA A 136 -6.28 3.67 2.83
C ALA A 136 -5.39 4.84 3.25
N THR A 137 -6.03 5.88 3.76
CA THR A 137 -5.39 7.13 4.15
C THR A 137 -6.11 7.70 5.37
N ASP A 138 -5.36 8.37 6.24
CA ASP A 138 -5.92 9.16 7.34
C ASP A 138 -6.50 10.52 6.86
N SER A 139 -6.59 10.73 5.54
CA SER A 139 -7.19 11.93 4.97
C SER A 139 -8.71 11.90 5.18
N PRO A 140 -9.33 13.05 5.51
CA PRO A 140 -10.79 13.13 5.61
C PRO A 140 -11.50 12.74 4.30
N ALA A 141 -10.85 12.94 3.15
CA ALA A 141 -11.33 12.49 1.84
C ALA A 141 -10.64 11.17 1.45
N SER A 142 -11.31 10.04 1.68
CA SER A 142 -10.77 8.69 1.47
C SER A 142 -11.57 7.85 0.45
N VAL A 143 -12.69 8.37 -0.08
CA VAL A 143 -13.51 7.69 -1.11
C VAL A 143 -13.92 8.64 -2.24
N GLN A 144 -13.74 8.21 -3.49
CA GLN A 144 -14.32 8.84 -4.68
C GLN A 144 -15.37 7.93 -5.33
N TRP A 145 -16.58 8.46 -5.57
CA TRP A 145 -17.61 7.81 -6.40
C TRP A 145 -17.81 8.62 -7.68
N LEU A 146 -17.47 8.01 -8.82
CA LEU A 146 -17.56 8.60 -10.14
C LEU A 146 -18.64 7.89 -10.96
N LYS A 147 -19.59 8.66 -11.47
CA LYS A 147 -20.65 8.18 -12.36
C LYS A 147 -20.60 8.91 -13.69
N ILE A 148 -20.58 8.16 -14.80
CA ILE A 148 -20.53 8.73 -16.15
C ILE A 148 -21.57 8.05 -17.04
N GLY A 149 -22.41 8.85 -17.69
CA GLY A 149 -23.32 8.39 -18.74
C GLY A 149 -22.73 8.53 -20.14
N ARG A 150 -23.13 7.66 -21.07
CA ARG A 150 -22.78 7.78 -22.50
C ARG A 150 -23.22 9.09 -23.14
N ASN A 151 -24.16 9.81 -22.51
CA ASN A 151 -24.59 11.14 -22.92
C ASN A 151 -23.64 12.27 -22.49
N GLY A 152 -22.50 11.96 -21.85
CA GLY A 152 -21.49 12.92 -21.40
C GLY A 152 -21.71 13.44 -19.98
N LYS A 153 -22.89 13.24 -19.38
CA LYS A 153 -23.14 13.68 -18.01
C LYS A 153 -22.29 12.87 -17.04
N ALA A 154 -21.50 13.56 -16.23
CA ALA A 154 -20.67 12.94 -15.21
C ALA A 154 -20.88 13.60 -13.84
N GLU A 155 -20.84 12.80 -12.79
CA GLU A 155 -20.93 13.22 -11.40
C GLU A 155 -19.81 12.55 -10.61
N LEU A 156 -19.01 13.35 -9.92
CA LEU A 156 -18.00 12.91 -8.97
C LEU A 156 -18.44 13.32 -7.57
N ARG A 157 -18.39 12.37 -6.63
CA ARG A 157 -18.59 12.63 -5.20
C ARG A 157 -17.34 12.24 -4.43
N ILE A 158 -16.87 13.13 -3.57
CA ILE A 158 -15.76 12.89 -2.66
C ILE A 158 -16.34 12.75 -1.26
N MET A 159 -15.97 11.66 -0.58
CA MET A 159 -16.56 11.21 0.67
C MET A 159 -15.48 10.77 1.66
N ASN A 160 -15.84 10.69 2.94
CA ASN A 160 -15.01 10.03 3.96
C ASN A 160 -15.20 8.50 3.91
N ASP A 161 -14.54 7.78 4.83
CA ASP A 161 -14.54 6.33 4.93
C ASP A 161 -15.89 5.77 5.43
N GLN A 162 -16.74 6.63 6.03
CA GLN A 162 -18.14 6.32 6.35
C GLN A 162 -19.11 6.65 5.20
N TYR A 163 -18.62 7.01 4.01
CA TYR A 163 -19.41 7.40 2.84
C TYR A 163 -20.26 8.66 3.05
N GLU A 164 -19.89 9.51 4.00
CA GLU A 164 -20.49 10.83 4.17
C GLU A 164 -19.94 11.79 3.12
N LEU A 165 -20.83 12.56 2.51
CA LEU A 165 -20.50 13.46 1.41
C LEU A 165 -19.73 14.69 1.90
N LEU A 166 -18.53 14.91 1.34
CA LEU A 166 -17.72 16.10 1.58
C LEU A 166 -17.95 17.12 0.46
N THR A 167 -17.87 16.68 -0.80
CA THR A 167 -18.09 17.55 -1.95
C THR A 167 -18.58 16.77 -3.17
N THR A 168 -19.22 17.48 -4.09
CA THR A 168 -19.72 16.95 -5.36
C THR A 168 -19.30 17.86 -6.50
N GLN A 169 -18.96 17.25 -7.63
CA GLN A 169 -18.65 17.94 -8.88
C GLN A 169 -19.44 17.32 -10.03
N ASN A 170 -19.98 18.16 -10.91
CA ASN A 170 -20.77 17.71 -12.06
C ASN A 170 -20.15 18.26 -13.34
N GLU A 171 -19.94 17.39 -14.31
CA GLU A 171 -19.27 17.72 -15.56
C GLU A 171 -20.10 17.25 -16.77
N ASN A 172 -19.80 17.85 -17.92
CA ASN A 172 -20.36 17.43 -19.21
C ASN A 172 -19.23 17.16 -20.21
N LEU A 173 -18.89 15.88 -20.33
CA LEU A 173 -17.72 15.40 -21.05
C LEU A 173 -17.96 15.36 -22.58
N LYS A 174 -16.89 15.60 -23.37
CA LYS A 174 -16.95 15.65 -24.84
C LYS A 174 -17.22 14.28 -25.45
N GLY A 175 -18.22 14.20 -26.34
CA GLY A 175 -18.76 12.95 -26.89
C GLY A 175 -17.80 12.02 -27.64
N PRO A 176 -16.95 12.48 -28.58
CA PRO A 176 -16.12 11.57 -29.39
C PRO A 176 -15.06 10.81 -28.59
N GLN A 177 -14.30 11.52 -27.73
CA GLN A 177 -13.25 10.91 -26.91
C GLN A 177 -13.85 10.00 -25.82
N LEU A 178 -14.97 10.41 -25.21
CA LEU A 178 -15.68 9.57 -24.24
C LEU A 178 -16.19 8.26 -24.85
N ASN A 179 -16.67 8.28 -26.10
CA ASN A 179 -17.10 7.07 -26.80
C ASN A 179 -15.93 6.11 -27.03
N VAL A 180 -14.76 6.63 -27.44
CA VAL A 180 -13.54 5.83 -27.61
C VAL A 180 -13.12 5.20 -26.28
N PHE A 181 -13.15 5.97 -25.19
CA PHE A 181 -12.88 5.45 -23.85
C PHE A 181 -13.84 4.30 -23.48
N PHE A 182 -15.15 4.47 -23.66
CA PHE A 182 -16.13 3.41 -23.38
C PHE A 182 -15.94 2.17 -24.24
N GLU A 183 -15.53 2.31 -25.50
CA GLU A 183 -15.24 1.18 -26.37
C GLU A 183 -14.02 0.40 -25.91
N LYS A 184 -12.93 1.08 -25.54
CA LYS A 184 -11.73 0.44 -24.99
C LYS A 184 -12.02 -0.23 -23.65
N LEU A 185 -12.77 0.43 -22.76
CA LEU A 185 -13.15 -0.13 -21.46
C LEU A 185 -14.05 -1.38 -21.63
N ALA A 186 -15.02 -1.33 -22.55
CA ALA A 186 -15.86 -2.48 -22.87
C ALA A 186 -15.02 -3.64 -23.43
N LEU A 187 -14.05 -3.35 -24.31
CA LEU A 187 -13.14 -4.35 -24.89
C LEU A 187 -12.22 -4.96 -23.83
N TYR A 188 -11.71 -4.15 -22.90
CA TYR A 188 -10.89 -4.61 -21.79
C TYR A 188 -11.67 -5.62 -20.95
N PHE A 189 -12.88 -5.27 -20.50
CA PHE A 189 -13.72 -6.16 -19.72
C PHE A 189 -14.46 -7.23 -20.55
N ALA A 190 -14.30 -7.28 -21.87
CA ALA A 190 -14.80 -8.41 -22.68
C ALA A 190 -14.01 -9.71 -22.45
N LYS A 191 -12.92 -9.64 -21.67
CA LYS A 191 -12.13 -10.79 -21.20
C LYS A 191 -12.13 -10.82 -19.67
N ARG A 192 -11.95 -12.02 -19.12
CA ARG A 192 -11.85 -12.20 -17.67
C ARG A 192 -10.50 -11.68 -17.20
N HIS A 193 -10.53 -10.92 -16.11
CA HIS A 193 -9.36 -10.41 -15.40
C HIS A 193 -9.42 -10.87 -13.95
N ASP A 194 -8.32 -11.39 -13.44
CA ASP A 194 -8.18 -11.78 -12.04
C ASP A 194 -7.21 -10.80 -11.37
N PHE A 195 -7.74 -9.86 -10.58
CA PHE A 195 -6.94 -8.90 -9.82
C PHE A 195 -6.47 -9.56 -8.53
N LYS A 196 -5.15 -9.67 -8.35
CA LYS A 196 -4.59 -10.26 -7.13
C LYS A 196 -4.56 -9.20 -6.03
N PRO A 197 -4.99 -9.53 -4.80
CA PRO A 197 -4.80 -8.64 -3.66
C PRO A 197 -3.32 -8.38 -3.43
N THR A 198 -2.99 -7.11 -3.23
CA THR A 198 -1.68 -6.65 -2.74
C THR A 198 -1.78 -6.37 -1.25
N ASN A 199 -0.65 -6.25 -0.55
CA ASN A 199 -0.59 -5.85 0.87
C ASN A 199 -1.06 -4.40 1.15
N ILE A 200 -1.74 -3.77 0.19
CA ILE A 200 -2.15 -2.36 0.21
C ILE A 200 -3.67 -2.32 0.17
N GLU A 201 -4.26 -1.66 1.17
CA GLU A 201 -5.70 -1.47 1.41
C GLU A 201 -6.39 -0.49 0.42
N ASN A 202 -5.81 -0.28 -0.76
CA ASN A 202 -6.35 0.60 -1.79
C ASN A 202 -7.16 -0.19 -2.82
N GLU A 203 -8.47 0.03 -2.84
CA GLU A 203 -9.41 -0.77 -3.66
C GLU A 203 -10.22 0.11 -4.62
N TRP A 204 -10.71 -0.51 -5.68
CA TRP A 204 -11.73 0.09 -6.54
C TRP A 204 -12.85 -0.91 -6.87
N GLN A 205 -14.06 -0.40 -7.07
CA GLN A 205 -15.23 -1.17 -7.46
C GLN A 205 -15.87 -0.57 -8.69
N LEU A 206 -16.09 -1.37 -9.73
CA LEU A 206 -16.65 -0.95 -11.01
C LEU A 206 -18.01 -1.60 -11.24
N THR A 207 -18.98 -0.78 -11.65
CA THR A 207 -20.26 -1.23 -12.21
C THR A 207 -20.43 -0.64 -13.61
N LEU A 208 -20.55 -1.50 -14.61
CA LEU A 208 -20.91 -1.13 -15.99
C LEU A 208 -22.34 -1.53 -16.27
N THR A 209 -23.15 -0.59 -16.77
CA THR A 209 -24.51 -0.87 -17.25
C THR A 209 -24.53 -0.79 -18.77
N ALA A 210 -24.90 -1.88 -19.43
CA ALA A 210 -25.06 -1.95 -20.87
C ALA A 210 -26.36 -1.26 -21.34
N THR A 211 -26.45 -0.92 -22.64
CA THR A 211 -27.64 -0.29 -23.25
C THR A 211 -28.91 -1.14 -23.16
N ASN A 212 -28.78 -2.46 -23.01
CA ASN A 212 -29.90 -3.39 -22.79
C ASN A 212 -30.32 -3.48 -21.30
N GLY A 213 -29.68 -2.71 -20.40
CA GLY A 213 -29.95 -2.69 -18.96
C GLY A 213 -29.19 -3.75 -18.16
N GLN A 214 -28.43 -4.64 -18.79
CA GLN A 214 -27.61 -5.62 -18.09
C GLN A 214 -26.46 -4.94 -17.33
N LYS A 215 -26.18 -5.40 -16.12
CA LYS A 215 -25.09 -4.88 -15.29
C LYS A 215 -23.95 -5.90 -15.22
N PHE A 216 -22.73 -5.39 -15.28
CA PHE A 216 -21.48 -6.09 -15.00
C PHE A 216 -20.84 -5.41 -13.79
N GLN A 217 -20.33 -6.20 -12.85
CA GLN A 217 -19.68 -5.68 -11.64
C GLN A 217 -18.36 -6.41 -11.41
N THR A 218 -17.34 -5.67 -11.01
CA THR A 218 -16.03 -6.22 -10.64
C THR A 218 -15.32 -5.28 -9.68
N ARG A 219 -14.24 -5.75 -9.06
CA ARG A 219 -13.40 -4.97 -8.16
C ARG A 219 -11.93 -5.33 -8.36
N GLY A 220 -11.04 -4.45 -7.93
CA GLY A 220 -9.62 -4.72 -7.92
C GLY A 220 -8.88 -3.78 -6.99
N TYR A 221 -7.56 -3.79 -7.11
CA TYR A 221 -6.65 -3.01 -6.29
C TYR A 221 -5.90 -2.02 -7.17
N TRP A 222 -5.49 -0.88 -6.61
CA TRP A 222 -4.58 0.02 -7.32
C TRP A 222 -3.30 -0.71 -7.71
N LEU A 223 -2.61 -0.23 -8.75
CA LEU A 223 -1.30 -0.75 -9.21
C LEU A 223 -1.27 -2.14 -9.86
N THR A 224 -2.43 -2.79 -10.07
CA THR A 224 -2.43 -4.20 -10.51
C THR A 224 -2.37 -4.41 -12.02
N ASP A 225 -2.73 -3.43 -12.85
CA ASP A 225 -2.84 -3.59 -14.30
C ASP A 225 -2.48 -2.32 -15.08
N ALA A 226 -1.48 -2.41 -15.96
CA ALA A 226 -0.98 -1.29 -16.77
C ALA A 226 -2.02 -0.77 -17.79
N ALA A 227 -2.84 -1.66 -18.37
CA ALA A 227 -3.85 -1.26 -19.34
C ALA A 227 -5.02 -0.51 -18.68
N LEU A 228 -5.35 -0.86 -17.42
CA LEU A 228 -6.27 -0.02 -16.63
C LEU A 228 -5.65 1.34 -16.27
N GLY A 229 -4.33 1.41 -16.08
CA GLY A 229 -3.58 2.67 -15.92
C GLY A 229 -3.71 3.57 -17.13
N GLU A 230 -3.52 3.03 -18.35
CA GLU A 230 -3.71 3.78 -19.60
C GLU A 230 -5.15 4.29 -19.75
N LEU A 231 -6.14 3.44 -19.48
CA LEU A 231 -7.56 3.82 -19.50
C LEU A 231 -7.87 4.92 -18.47
N ALA A 232 -7.27 4.87 -17.28
CA ALA A 232 -7.43 5.90 -16.27
C ALA A 232 -6.84 7.24 -16.75
N GLN A 233 -5.67 7.23 -17.40
CA GLN A 233 -5.06 8.42 -17.97
C GLN A 233 -5.92 9.03 -19.08
N GLU A 234 -6.48 8.21 -19.98
CA GLU A 234 -7.39 8.67 -21.03
C GLU A 234 -8.63 9.36 -20.44
N LEU A 235 -9.23 8.79 -19.39
CA LEU A 235 -10.39 9.40 -18.75
C LEU A 235 -10.04 10.73 -18.08
N ARG A 236 -8.86 10.85 -17.46
CA ARG A 236 -8.37 12.13 -16.89
C ARG A 236 -8.19 13.21 -17.94
N GLN A 237 -7.74 12.87 -19.16
CA GLN A 237 -7.63 13.84 -20.26
C GLN A 237 -8.98 14.35 -20.78
N ILE A 238 -10.05 13.55 -20.61
CA ILE A 238 -11.41 13.89 -21.03
C ILE A 238 -12.13 14.67 -19.92
N TRP A 239 -11.76 14.47 -18.67
CA TRP A 239 -12.31 15.15 -17.51
C TRP A 239 -12.03 16.66 -17.56
N THR A 240 -13.09 17.46 -17.44
CA THR A 240 -13.01 18.93 -17.48
C THR A 240 -13.04 19.57 -16.10
N GLY A 241 -13.21 18.76 -15.06
CA GLY A 241 -13.33 19.23 -13.70
C GLY A 241 -11.99 19.42 -12.99
N ASP A 242 -11.96 20.32 -12.02
CA ASP A 242 -10.77 20.61 -11.21
C ASP A 242 -10.32 19.45 -10.29
N ALA A 243 -11.23 18.56 -9.87
CA ALA A 243 -10.87 17.43 -9.01
C ALA A 243 -10.06 16.36 -9.74
N LYS A 244 -9.00 15.86 -9.09
CA LYS A 244 -8.19 14.75 -9.60
C LYS A 244 -8.92 13.41 -9.44
N LEU A 245 -9.07 12.67 -10.53
CA LEU A 245 -9.75 11.37 -10.52
C LEU A 245 -8.79 10.23 -10.14
N TRP A 246 -9.06 9.51 -9.03
CA TRP A 246 -8.25 8.37 -8.57
C TRP A 246 -8.37 7.15 -9.47
N LEU A 247 -9.58 6.81 -9.90
CA LEU A 247 -9.87 5.74 -10.85
C LEU A 247 -9.27 4.38 -10.43
N PHE A 248 -8.77 3.60 -11.39
CA PHE A 248 -8.26 2.25 -11.19
C PHE A 248 -6.85 2.18 -10.58
N ASP A 249 -6.10 3.28 -10.65
CA ASP A 249 -4.65 3.31 -10.42
C ASP A 249 -4.23 4.34 -9.35
N GLY A 250 -5.15 4.96 -8.63
CA GLY A 250 -4.82 5.85 -7.51
C GLY A 250 -3.97 7.08 -7.88
N LEU A 251 -3.95 7.47 -9.16
CA LEU A 251 -3.08 8.49 -9.77
C LEU A 251 -1.61 8.08 -10.03
N ILE A 252 -1.23 6.81 -9.92
CA ILE A 252 0.16 6.41 -10.24
C ILE A 252 0.54 6.69 -11.70
N HIS A 253 -0.41 6.64 -12.63
CA HIS A 253 -0.17 7.03 -14.03
C HIS A 253 -0.72 8.44 -14.34
N ALA A 254 -0.97 9.26 -13.30
CA ALA A 254 -1.21 10.68 -13.50
C ALA A 254 0.08 11.38 -13.97
N GLU A 255 -0.03 12.65 -14.38
CA GLU A 255 1.13 13.42 -14.80
C GLU A 255 2.22 13.39 -13.73
N LYS A 256 3.35 12.76 -14.07
CA LYS A 256 4.45 12.61 -13.14
C LYS A 256 5.08 13.96 -12.81
N ILE A 257 5.57 14.11 -11.59
CA ILE A 257 6.40 15.25 -11.18
C ILE A 257 7.77 15.06 -11.80
N ASP A 258 8.20 15.97 -12.67
CA ASP A 258 9.53 15.95 -13.28
C ASP A 258 10.52 16.80 -12.49
N ARG A 259 10.02 17.88 -11.87
CA ARG A 259 10.87 18.73 -11.03
C ARG A 259 10.10 19.28 -9.85
N LEU A 260 10.70 19.17 -8.68
CA LEU A 260 10.26 19.81 -7.45
C LEU A 260 11.33 20.83 -7.02
N THR A 261 10.94 22.08 -6.82
CA THR A 261 11.82 23.11 -6.28
C THR A 261 11.19 23.71 -5.03
N ILE A 262 11.88 23.62 -3.91
CA ILE A 262 11.50 24.21 -2.63
C ILE A 262 12.46 25.36 -2.38
N ARG A 263 11.93 26.54 -2.04
CA ARG A 263 12.70 27.71 -1.64
C ARG A 263 12.17 28.19 -0.29
N TYR A 264 13.09 28.47 0.61
CA TYR A 264 12.85 29.04 1.92
C TYR A 264 13.64 30.34 2.04
N HIS A 265 13.01 31.34 2.61
CA HIS A 265 13.60 32.65 2.85
C HIS A 265 13.25 33.10 4.26
N ARG A 266 14.28 33.40 5.05
CA ARG A 266 14.13 33.97 6.39
C ARG A 266 14.85 35.31 6.46
N GLN A 267 14.11 36.34 6.84
CA GLN A 267 14.64 37.65 7.18
C GLN A 267 14.53 37.82 8.68
N LEU A 268 15.66 37.95 9.37
CA LEU A 268 15.73 38.06 10.82
C LEU A 268 16.46 39.34 11.21
N ASN A 269 15.85 40.17 12.06
CA ASN A 269 16.54 41.25 12.76
C ASN A 269 17.09 40.70 14.07
N ALA A 270 18.40 40.50 14.13
CA ALA A 270 19.07 40.05 15.34
C ALA A 270 19.55 41.25 16.16
N TYR A 271 19.14 41.30 17.42
CA TYR A 271 19.53 42.34 18.37
C TYR A 271 20.66 41.81 19.27
N GLN A 272 21.75 42.57 19.37
CA GLN A 272 22.74 42.39 20.43
C GLN A 272 22.35 43.26 21.63
N GLU A 273 22.85 42.94 22.83
CA GLU A 273 22.37 43.48 24.12
C GLU A 273 22.19 45.01 24.17
N ASP A 274 22.90 45.81 23.37
CA ASP A 274 22.74 47.28 23.28
C ASP A 274 22.95 47.84 21.84
N GLY A 275 22.67 47.04 20.79
CA GLY A 275 23.04 47.38 19.40
C GLY A 275 21.86 47.69 18.45
N GLU A 276 22.17 48.36 17.34
CA GLU A 276 21.29 48.42 16.15
C GLU A 276 21.03 47.00 15.62
N PRO A 277 19.82 46.70 15.12
CA PRO A 277 19.51 45.38 14.59
C PRO A 277 20.42 45.03 13.42
N VAL A 278 20.97 43.83 13.45
CA VAL A 278 21.67 43.23 12.31
C VAL A 278 20.66 42.43 11.51
N GLN A 279 20.43 42.84 10.26
CA GLN A 279 19.57 42.10 9.35
C GLN A 279 20.33 40.88 8.81
N LEU A 280 19.79 39.69 9.08
CA LEU A 280 20.26 38.42 8.57
C LEU A 280 19.30 37.95 7.47
N ASP A 281 19.85 37.65 6.30
CA ASP A 281 19.10 37.18 5.13
C ASP A 281 19.53 35.75 4.80
N TYR A 282 18.70 34.79 5.19
CA TYR A 282 18.97 33.37 5.02
C TYR A 282 18.11 32.78 3.90
N LEU A 283 18.77 32.15 2.94
CA LEU A 283 18.13 31.48 1.82
C LEU A 283 18.49 30.00 1.81
N GLU A 284 17.50 29.17 1.55
CA GLU A 284 17.67 27.73 1.48
C GLU A 284 16.81 27.16 0.35
N SER A 285 17.35 26.19 -0.38
CA SER A 285 16.58 25.59 -1.47
C SER A 285 16.92 24.13 -1.70
N ILE A 286 15.91 23.38 -2.12
CA ILE A 286 16.04 21.99 -2.56
C ILE A 286 15.48 21.91 -3.97
N VAL A 287 16.25 21.32 -4.89
CA VAL A 287 15.81 21.01 -6.25
C VAL A 287 15.94 19.51 -6.45
N ILE A 288 14.83 18.86 -6.78
CA ILE A 288 14.79 17.45 -7.18
C ILE A 288 14.39 17.42 -8.64
N ASP A 289 15.23 16.90 -9.50
CA ASP A 289 15.08 16.95 -10.96
C ASP A 289 15.24 15.56 -11.57
N ARG A 290 14.16 15.06 -12.17
CA ARG A 290 14.12 13.77 -12.85
C ARG A 290 15.03 13.72 -14.06
N ALA A 291 15.08 14.76 -14.88
CA ALA A 291 15.85 14.74 -16.11
C ALA A 291 17.36 14.72 -15.83
N GLN A 292 17.80 15.44 -14.80
CA GLN A 292 19.19 15.42 -14.34
C GLN A 292 19.52 14.19 -13.47
N GLN A 293 18.51 13.48 -12.95
CA GLN A 293 18.65 12.45 -11.91
C GLN A 293 19.42 12.99 -10.70
N GLU A 294 19.04 14.20 -10.25
CA GLU A 294 19.73 14.90 -9.18
C GLU A 294 18.80 15.43 -8.09
N LEU A 295 19.29 15.40 -6.85
CA LEU A 295 18.83 16.26 -5.76
C LEU A 295 19.95 17.25 -5.43
N ILE A 296 19.63 18.55 -5.44
CA ILE A 296 20.55 19.63 -5.08
C ILE A 296 19.98 20.37 -3.88
N TYR A 297 20.74 20.40 -2.79
CA TYR A 297 20.40 21.12 -1.57
C TYR A 297 21.38 22.27 -1.34
N ARG A 298 20.87 23.50 -1.29
CA ARG A 298 21.67 24.71 -1.12
C ARG A 298 21.28 25.49 0.13
N LYS A 299 22.30 26.04 0.78
CA LYS A 299 22.17 27.02 1.87
C LYS A 299 23.01 28.23 1.54
N HIS A 300 22.43 29.40 1.66
CA HIS A 300 23.10 30.68 1.50
C HIS A 300 22.88 31.50 2.77
N LEU A 301 23.97 31.64 3.53
CA LEU A 301 24.00 32.36 4.81
C LEU A 301 24.39 33.83 4.61
N SER A 302 25.20 34.11 3.59
CA SER A 302 25.65 35.43 3.17
C SER A 302 26.30 35.34 1.78
N ASP A 303 26.60 36.48 1.16
CA ASP A 303 27.26 36.55 -0.16
C ASP A 303 28.60 35.79 -0.25
N ASP A 304 29.29 35.61 0.89
CA ASP A 304 30.58 34.90 0.99
C ASP A 304 30.44 33.46 1.53
N CYS A 305 29.22 33.02 1.88
CA CYS A 305 28.98 31.74 2.55
C CYS A 305 27.79 31.00 1.90
N GLU A 306 28.14 30.19 0.91
CA GLU A 306 27.22 29.29 0.21
C GLU A 306 27.69 27.84 0.35
N MET A 307 26.74 26.93 0.58
CA MET A 307 26.95 25.49 0.61
C MET A 307 26.01 24.83 -0.41
N GLU A 308 26.54 23.92 -1.22
CA GLU A 308 25.77 23.08 -2.14
C GLU A 308 26.11 21.61 -1.88
N HIS A 309 25.08 20.78 -1.68
CA HIS A 309 25.17 19.32 -1.70
C HIS A 309 24.44 18.83 -2.95
N ARG A 310 25.11 18.00 -3.75
CA ARG A 310 24.57 17.45 -4.99
C ARG A 310 24.62 15.92 -4.93
N TYR A 311 23.46 15.31 -5.08
CA TYR A 311 23.26 13.87 -5.08
C TYR A 311 22.82 13.45 -6.48
N HIS A 312 23.63 12.67 -7.18
CA HIS A 312 23.26 12.09 -8.48
C HIS A 312 23.09 10.58 -8.31
N ILE A 313 21.84 10.12 -8.29
CA ILE A 313 21.50 8.72 -7.97
C ILE A 313 20.41 8.23 -8.91
N ALA A 314 20.83 7.56 -9.99
CA ALA A 314 19.95 7.02 -11.01
C ALA A 314 18.86 6.13 -10.41
N ASP A 315 17.66 6.19 -10.99
CA ASP A 315 16.42 5.48 -10.63
C ASP A 315 15.85 5.83 -9.24
N THR A 316 16.71 6.22 -8.29
CA THR A 316 16.32 6.60 -6.92
C THR A 316 15.61 7.95 -6.92
N ILE A 317 16.05 8.90 -7.74
CA ILE A 317 15.36 10.19 -7.89
C ILE A 317 13.96 9.99 -8.50
N ASP A 318 13.81 9.05 -9.43
CA ASP A 318 12.51 8.69 -9.99
C ASP A 318 11.58 8.12 -8.93
N ALA A 319 12.06 7.16 -8.15
CA ALA A 319 11.33 6.57 -7.04
C ALA A 319 10.94 7.62 -6.00
N LEU A 320 11.86 8.54 -5.65
CA LEU A 320 11.61 9.64 -4.72
C LEU A 320 10.46 10.53 -5.19
N LEU A 321 10.48 10.96 -6.46
CA LEU A 321 9.42 11.77 -7.05
C LEU A 321 8.11 11.01 -7.28
N ASP A 322 8.17 9.69 -7.51
CA ASP A 322 6.99 8.84 -7.67
C ASP A 322 6.26 8.63 -6.32
N VAL A 323 6.97 8.52 -5.19
CA VAL A 323 6.34 8.46 -3.86
C VAL A 323 5.57 9.75 -3.51
N LEU A 324 5.98 10.89 -4.06
CA LEU A 324 5.30 12.18 -3.89
C LEU A 324 4.06 12.34 -4.79
N GLN A 325 3.81 11.42 -5.73
CA GLN A 325 2.64 11.46 -6.62
C GLN A 325 1.38 10.95 -5.92
N THR A 326 0.93 11.67 -4.90
CA THR A 326 -0.37 11.43 -4.27
C THR A 326 -1.44 12.37 -4.83
N PRO A 327 -2.72 11.97 -4.76
CA PRO A 327 -3.82 12.91 -4.97
C PRO A 327 -3.63 14.16 -4.15
N ASP A 328 -3.80 15.30 -4.82
CA ASP A 328 -3.81 16.61 -4.16
C ASP A 328 -2.56 16.92 -3.30
N PHE A 329 -1.42 16.30 -3.64
CA PHE A 329 -0.12 16.60 -3.04
C PHE A 329 0.12 18.12 -2.99
N LEU A 330 0.43 18.65 -1.81
CA LEU A 330 0.62 20.06 -1.49
C LEU A 330 -0.50 20.99 -1.98
N ALA A 331 -1.72 20.50 -2.18
CA ALA A 331 -2.82 21.30 -2.73
C ALA A 331 -3.54 22.15 -1.68
N TYR A 332 -3.48 21.75 -0.41
CA TYR A 332 -4.28 22.34 0.65
C TYR A 332 -3.40 23.05 1.68
N VAL A 333 -3.68 24.33 1.88
CA VAL A 333 -3.09 25.20 2.91
C VAL A 333 -4.25 25.73 3.74
N ASN A 334 -4.19 25.61 5.07
CA ASN A 334 -5.24 26.13 5.95
C ASN A 334 -5.31 27.67 5.87
N GLY A 335 -4.15 28.31 5.82
CA GLY A 335 -4.02 29.76 5.87
C GLY A 335 -4.03 30.29 7.31
N ASN A 336 -3.44 31.46 7.49
CA ASN A 336 -3.49 32.19 8.75
C ASN A 336 -4.78 33.04 8.81
N ASP A 337 -5.39 33.12 9.99
CA ASP A 337 -6.51 34.03 10.25
C ASP A 337 -6.05 35.50 10.20
N ASP A 338 -6.98 36.42 9.95
CA ASP A 338 -6.69 37.86 9.79
C ASP A 338 -6.13 38.53 11.07
N ASP A 339 -6.34 37.91 12.24
CA ASP A 339 -5.89 38.42 13.55
C ASP A 339 -4.57 37.82 14.04
N VAL A 340 -3.90 37.00 13.21
CA VAL A 340 -2.57 36.45 13.52
C VAL A 340 -1.55 37.58 13.65
N VAL A 341 -0.86 37.62 14.79
CA VAL A 341 0.22 38.58 15.06
C VAL A 341 1.55 37.98 14.58
N PHE A 342 2.10 38.55 13.52
CA PHE A 342 3.44 38.20 13.03
C PHE A 342 4.51 38.92 13.83
N ASP A 343 5.62 38.23 14.08
CA ASP A 343 6.84 38.85 14.60
C ASP A 343 7.46 39.72 13.48
N PRO A 344 7.55 41.05 13.65
CA PRO A 344 8.14 41.92 12.63
C PRO A 344 9.64 41.66 12.43
N ASP A 345 10.31 41.06 13.41
CA ASP A 345 11.74 40.79 13.40
C ASP A 345 12.09 39.40 12.85
N ASP A 346 11.15 38.48 12.66
CA ASP A 346 11.39 37.14 12.11
C ASP A 346 10.36 36.77 11.04
N GLN A 347 10.67 37.11 9.80
CA GLN A 347 9.82 36.81 8.65
C GLN A 347 10.32 35.57 7.93
N ARG A 348 9.47 34.54 7.86
CA ARG A 348 9.78 33.26 7.23
C ARG A 348 8.80 32.97 6.12
N ARG A 349 9.29 32.78 4.90
CA ARG A 349 8.47 32.52 3.72
C ARG A 349 8.98 31.33 2.95
N TYR A 350 8.09 30.71 2.19
CA TYR A 350 8.47 29.64 1.28
C TYR A 350 7.80 29.80 -0.08
N ALA A 351 8.41 29.15 -1.08
CA ALA A 351 7.79 28.86 -2.37
C ALA A 351 8.14 27.43 -2.78
N ILE A 352 7.13 26.63 -3.09
CA ILE A 352 7.26 25.28 -3.64
C ILE A 352 6.73 25.31 -5.07
N GLU A 353 7.58 24.94 -6.01
CA GLU A 353 7.28 24.85 -7.43
C GLU A 353 7.32 23.38 -7.87
N ILE A 354 6.23 22.93 -8.49
CA ILE A 354 6.07 21.57 -8.99
C ILE A 354 5.86 21.65 -10.48
N GLN A 355 6.75 21.03 -11.23
CA GLN A 355 6.68 20.92 -12.69
C GLN A 355 6.38 19.48 -13.07
N THR A 356 5.38 19.29 -13.92
CA THR A 356 4.99 17.96 -14.42
C THR A 356 5.61 17.65 -15.78
N ALA A 357 5.61 16.38 -16.18
CA ALA A 357 6.10 15.94 -17.48
C ALA A 357 5.37 16.56 -18.68
N ALA A 358 4.15 17.06 -18.49
CA ALA A 358 3.42 17.80 -19.53
C ALA A 358 3.83 19.29 -19.62
N GLY A 359 4.80 19.73 -18.80
CA GLY A 359 5.23 21.11 -18.70
C GLY A 359 4.31 22.01 -17.87
N GLN A 360 3.32 21.45 -17.18
CA GLN A 360 2.48 22.22 -16.26
C GLN A 360 3.29 22.60 -15.03
N THR A 361 3.18 23.86 -14.60
CA THR A 361 3.87 24.37 -13.41
C THR A 361 2.85 24.88 -12.41
N ARG A 362 2.92 24.39 -11.17
CA ARG A 362 2.14 24.87 -10.03
C ARG A 362 3.08 25.44 -8.99
N ILE A 363 2.76 26.63 -8.48
CA ILE A 363 3.54 27.30 -7.43
C ILE A 363 2.64 27.50 -6.21
N ILE A 364 3.10 27.04 -5.06
CA ILE A 364 2.47 27.26 -3.75
C ILE A 364 3.44 28.09 -2.93
N ASN A 365 2.96 29.15 -2.29
CA ASN A 365 3.79 30.01 -1.46
C ASN A 365 2.99 30.54 -0.28
N GLY A 366 3.69 30.88 0.80
CA GLY A 366 3.07 31.32 2.03
C GLY A 366 4.11 31.66 3.10
N SER A 367 3.62 31.85 4.32
CA SER A 367 4.45 31.93 5.52
C SER A 367 4.89 30.54 5.95
N PHE A 368 6.13 30.41 6.42
CA PHE A 368 6.68 29.13 6.86
C PHE A 368 6.33 28.88 8.33
N ASP A 369 5.07 28.52 8.55
CA ASP A 369 4.50 28.18 9.84
C ASP A 369 3.45 27.07 9.68
N LYS A 370 2.92 26.56 10.80
CA LYS A 370 1.99 25.43 10.83
C LYS A 370 0.73 25.62 9.97
N GLN A 371 0.22 26.84 9.87
CA GLN A 371 -1.02 27.13 9.13
C GLN A 371 -0.73 27.62 7.70
N GLY A 372 0.40 28.27 7.50
CA GLY A 372 0.86 28.75 6.19
C GLY A 372 1.43 27.66 5.27
N LEU A 373 1.90 26.53 5.82
CA LEU A 373 2.40 25.39 5.05
C LEU A 373 1.27 24.48 4.55
N PRO A 374 1.50 23.73 3.44
CA PRO A 374 0.58 22.68 3.04
C PRO A 374 0.45 21.61 4.13
N ILE A 375 -0.76 21.07 4.32
CA ILE A 375 -1.07 20.10 5.38
C ILE A 375 -0.14 18.88 5.33
N ASP A 376 0.25 18.47 4.13
CA ASP A 376 1.11 17.33 3.83
C ASP A 376 2.60 17.67 3.68
N PHE A 377 3.00 18.93 3.94
CA PHE A 377 4.42 19.32 3.97
C PHE A 377 5.28 18.48 4.93
N PRO A 378 4.83 18.11 6.14
CA PRO A 378 5.62 17.24 7.03
C PRO A 378 6.01 15.90 6.41
N LYS A 379 5.12 15.33 5.57
CA LYS A 379 5.42 14.08 4.85
C LYS A 379 6.52 14.29 3.81
N LEU A 380 6.47 15.40 3.07
CA LEU A 380 7.55 15.79 2.14
C LEU A 380 8.88 16.00 2.87
N ALA A 381 8.86 16.70 4.00
CA ALA A 381 10.05 16.96 4.80
C ALA A 381 10.68 15.64 5.30
N MET A 382 9.88 14.72 5.82
CA MET A 382 10.33 13.38 6.26
C MET A 382 10.98 12.59 5.11
N ILE A 383 10.34 12.55 3.93
CA ILE A 383 10.88 11.84 2.76
C ILE A 383 12.24 12.41 2.32
N ILE A 384 12.38 13.73 2.35
CA ILE A 384 13.65 14.42 2.03
C ILE A 384 14.70 14.14 3.11
N GLU A 385 14.32 14.22 4.39
CA GLU A 385 15.20 13.94 5.52
C GLU A 385 15.74 12.51 5.47
N ASP A 386 14.88 11.52 5.22
CA ASP A 386 15.26 10.11 5.07
C ASP A 386 16.28 9.95 3.93
N PHE A 387 16.02 10.57 2.77
CA PHE A 387 16.95 10.56 1.64
C PHE A 387 18.31 11.16 2.02
N LEU A 388 18.31 12.37 2.60
CA LEU A 388 19.54 13.07 2.98
C LEU A 388 20.32 12.33 4.06
N SER A 389 19.63 11.71 5.02
CA SER A 389 20.25 10.96 6.11
C SER A 389 20.89 9.66 5.62
N PHE A 390 20.20 8.93 4.73
CA PHE A 390 20.71 7.69 4.17
C PHE A 390 22.00 7.91 3.35
N TYR A 391 22.00 8.95 2.50
CA TYR A 391 23.15 9.25 1.62
C TYR A 391 24.17 10.24 2.20
N GLY A 392 23.85 10.89 3.33
CA GLY A 392 24.70 11.89 3.99
C GLY A 392 25.70 11.32 4.99
N ASN A 393 25.66 10.01 5.26
CA ASN A 393 26.57 9.34 6.19
C ASN A 393 28.01 9.32 5.62
N ASN A 394 28.96 9.88 6.38
CA ASN A 394 30.33 10.08 5.93
C ASN A 394 31.29 9.06 6.54
N GLU A 395 31.41 7.87 5.94
CA GLU A 395 32.33 6.82 6.42
C GLU A 395 33.80 7.28 6.48
N LEU A 396 34.23 8.13 5.54
CA LEU A 396 35.62 8.58 5.42
C LEU A 396 36.15 9.26 6.69
N ILE A 397 35.27 10.00 7.38
CA ILE A 397 35.61 10.77 8.59
C ILE A 397 34.99 10.15 9.85
N ASP A 398 34.46 8.93 9.76
CA ASP A 398 33.95 8.19 10.90
C ASP A 398 35.13 7.59 11.70
N PRO A 399 35.39 8.06 12.94
CA PRO A 399 36.45 7.51 13.78
C PRO A 399 36.30 6.02 14.05
N ALA A 400 35.09 5.46 14.06
CA ALA A 400 34.89 4.03 14.24
C ALA A 400 35.47 3.22 13.07
N LEU A 401 35.41 3.76 11.85
CA LEU A 401 35.88 3.09 10.65
C LEU A 401 37.38 3.33 10.39
N TYR A 402 37.86 4.57 10.43
CA TYR A 402 39.27 4.83 10.12
C TYR A 402 40.24 4.43 11.25
N ASN A 403 39.77 4.33 12.50
CA ASN A 403 40.56 3.74 13.59
C ASN A 403 40.46 2.21 13.63
N HIS A 404 39.65 1.58 12.77
CA HIS A 404 39.52 0.14 12.73
C HIS A 404 40.87 -0.52 12.44
N GLN A 405 41.30 -1.39 13.35
CA GLN A 405 42.54 -2.12 13.23
C GLN A 405 42.29 -3.53 12.68
N TRP A 406 42.73 -3.78 11.45
CA TRP A 406 42.74 -5.14 10.91
C TRP A 406 43.64 -6.07 11.73
N ARG A 407 43.10 -7.22 12.12
CA ARG A 407 43.82 -8.25 12.86
C ARG A 407 44.92 -8.89 12.01
N ARG A 408 46.10 -9.10 12.61
CA ARG A 408 47.20 -9.84 11.96
C ARG A 408 47.10 -11.35 12.26
N PRO A 409 47.70 -12.21 11.42
CA PRO A 409 47.84 -13.64 11.76
C PRO A 409 48.49 -13.84 13.13
N GLY A 410 47.87 -14.67 13.98
CA GLY A 410 48.34 -14.93 15.35
C GLY A 410 47.80 -13.97 16.41
N GLN A 411 46.99 -12.98 16.03
CA GLN A 411 46.23 -12.14 16.95
C GLN A 411 44.82 -12.69 17.17
N TYR A 412 44.24 -12.37 18.33
CA TYR A 412 42.93 -12.83 18.78
C TYR A 412 42.09 -11.66 19.28
N ILE A 413 40.79 -11.70 19.01
CA ILE A 413 39.82 -10.71 19.46
C ILE A 413 39.30 -11.15 20.83
N TYR A 414 39.58 -10.36 21.86
CA TYR A 414 39.07 -10.55 23.21
C TYR A 414 38.01 -9.50 23.49
N CYS A 415 36.88 -9.95 24.02
CA CYS A 415 35.75 -9.13 24.39
C CYS A 415 35.54 -9.25 25.89
N ASP A 416 35.52 -8.13 26.60
CA ASP A 416 35.11 -8.08 28.00
C ASP A 416 33.60 -7.91 28.05
N VAL A 417 32.89 -8.92 28.54
CA VAL A 417 31.42 -8.96 28.51
C VAL A 417 30.87 -8.81 29.92
N SER A 418 29.95 -7.87 30.12
CA SER A 418 29.17 -7.69 31.35
C SER A 418 27.77 -8.30 31.20
N PHE A 419 27.14 -8.61 32.33
CA PHE A 419 25.75 -9.08 32.38
C PHE A 419 24.84 -8.11 33.15
N GLU A 420 25.44 -7.08 33.75
CA GLU A 420 24.80 -6.09 34.62
C GLU A 420 25.48 -4.74 34.35
N GLU A 421 24.71 -3.65 34.41
CA GLU A 421 25.21 -2.29 34.31
C GLU A 421 26.19 -2.01 35.47
N ASP A 422 27.39 -1.49 35.17
CA ASP A 422 28.53 -1.34 36.10
C ASP A 422 29.02 -2.65 36.79
N GLY A 423 28.66 -3.80 36.22
CA GLY A 423 29.01 -5.11 36.75
C GLY A 423 30.44 -5.58 36.46
N ARG A 424 30.77 -6.79 36.92
CA ARG A 424 32.03 -7.44 36.55
C ARG A 424 32.02 -7.86 35.09
N THR A 425 33.13 -7.65 34.40
CA THR A 425 33.34 -8.16 33.05
C THR A 425 34.02 -9.52 33.06
N TYR A 426 33.72 -10.32 32.04
CA TYR A 426 34.29 -11.64 31.83
C TYR A 426 34.85 -11.73 30.42
N CYS A 427 36.07 -12.26 30.27
CA CYS A 427 36.71 -12.37 28.98
C CYS A 427 36.10 -13.48 28.13
N TYR A 428 35.65 -13.12 26.93
CA TYR A 428 35.29 -14.01 25.84
C TYR A 428 36.17 -13.73 24.63
N ARG A 429 36.07 -14.61 23.63
CA ARG A 429 36.71 -14.42 22.33
C ARG A 429 35.69 -14.44 21.21
N THR A 430 36.02 -13.81 20.10
CA THR A 430 35.26 -13.92 18.86
C THR A 430 36.20 -13.98 17.66
N GLU A 431 35.67 -14.45 16.52
CA GLU A 431 36.29 -14.27 15.20
C GLU A 431 35.44 -13.34 14.32
N ASP A 432 34.34 -12.82 14.86
CA ASP A 432 33.48 -11.83 14.21
C ASP A 432 34.06 -10.42 14.42
N GLU A 433 34.68 -9.88 13.37
CA GLU A 433 35.28 -8.54 13.35
C GLU A 433 34.23 -7.42 13.26
N ARG A 434 32.94 -7.76 13.14
CA ARG A 434 31.85 -6.78 13.04
C ARG A 434 31.29 -6.35 14.39
N LEU A 435 31.58 -7.12 15.45
CA LEU A 435 31.11 -6.80 16.79
C LEU A 435 31.81 -5.54 17.31
N ALA A 436 31.04 -4.65 17.92
CA ALA A 436 31.50 -3.39 18.50
C ALA A 436 31.27 -3.34 20.02
N GLU A 437 31.95 -2.41 20.69
CA GLU A 437 31.63 -2.08 22.08
C GLU A 437 30.19 -1.55 22.16
N GLY A 438 29.43 -2.02 23.14
CA GLY A 438 28.00 -1.77 23.28
C GLY A 438 27.09 -2.88 22.73
N ASP A 439 27.58 -3.75 21.85
CA ASP A 439 26.76 -4.82 21.27
C ASP A 439 26.29 -5.83 22.33
N LEU A 440 25.04 -6.28 22.19
CA LEU A 440 24.52 -7.42 22.94
C LEU A 440 24.89 -8.72 22.23
N VAL A 441 25.36 -9.70 22.98
CA VAL A 441 25.85 -10.97 22.45
C VAL A 441 25.38 -12.16 23.26
N ARG A 442 25.17 -13.29 22.57
CA ARG A 442 24.90 -14.59 23.19
C ARG A 442 26.22 -15.26 23.55
N VAL A 443 26.39 -15.57 24.83
CA VAL A 443 27.61 -16.19 25.37
C VAL A 443 27.32 -17.38 26.28
N PRO A 444 28.17 -18.42 26.31
CA PRO A 444 27.99 -19.54 27.22
C PRO A 444 28.56 -19.26 28.62
N VAL A 445 27.73 -19.34 29.66
CA VAL A 445 28.10 -19.08 31.07
C VAL A 445 28.12 -20.39 31.87
N GLY A 446 28.88 -20.42 32.97
CA GLY A 446 28.92 -21.58 33.87
C GLY A 446 29.62 -22.83 33.30
N ARG A 447 29.63 -23.93 34.06
CA ARG A 447 30.23 -25.21 33.63
C ARG A 447 29.34 -25.99 32.66
N ASP A 448 28.05 -25.73 32.71
CA ASP A 448 26.99 -26.32 31.88
C ASP A 448 26.83 -25.60 30.53
N ASN A 449 27.52 -24.47 30.33
CA ASN A 449 27.44 -23.65 29.12
C ASN A 449 26.02 -23.17 28.79
N HIS A 450 25.22 -22.86 29.81
CA HIS A 450 23.93 -22.23 29.57
C HIS A 450 24.12 -20.87 28.88
N LEU A 451 23.21 -20.55 27.98
CA LEU A 451 23.28 -19.31 27.21
C LEU A 451 22.81 -18.14 28.04
N ALA A 452 23.56 -17.05 28.00
CA ALA A 452 23.19 -15.77 28.56
C ALA A 452 23.43 -14.66 27.54
N ILE A 453 22.71 -13.56 27.70
CA ILE A 453 22.91 -12.32 26.94
C ILE A 453 23.81 -11.43 27.78
N GLY A 454 24.90 -10.96 27.20
CA GLY A 454 25.78 -9.98 27.83
C GLY A 454 26.10 -8.84 26.88
N ARG A 455 26.56 -7.72 27.42
CA ARG A 455 26.98 -6.54 26.65
C ARG A 455 28.50 -6.51 26.52
N ILE A 456 29.02 -6.22 25.34
CA ILE A 456 30.45 -6.01 25.13
C ILE A 456 30.81 -4.64 25.72
N GLU A 457 31.62 -4.63 26.78
CA GLU A 457 32.13 -3.39 27.39
C GLU A 457 33.43 -2.92 26.75
N ARG A 458 34.22 -3.86 26.23
CA ARG A 458 35.52 -3.55 25.63
C ARG A 458 35.94 -4.60 24.62
N ILE A 459 36.54 -4.17 23.51
CA ILE A 459 37.18 -5.04 22.52
C ILE A 459 38.67 -4.77 22.47
N GLN A 460 39.47 -5.83 22.44
CA GLN A 460 40.91 -5.74 22.29
C GLN A 460 41.48 -6.82 21.38
N ILE A 461 42.32 -6.41 20.44
CA ILE A 461 43.08 -7.30 19.56
C ILE A 461 44.46 -7.52 20.18
N VAL A 462 44.78 -8.77 20.50
CA VAL A 462 46.00 -9.14 21.23
C VAL A 462 46.74 -10.29 20.56
N ASP A 463 48.07 -10.25 20.59
CA ASP A 463 48.89 -11.39 20.15
C ASP A 463 48.68 -12.60 21.05
N GLY A 464 48.78 -13.82 20.49
CA GLY A 464 48.60 -15.07 21.23
C GLY A 464 49.46 -15.24 22.49
N GLN A 465 50.59 -14.53 22.57
CA GLN A 465 51.49 -14.54 23.73
C GLN A 465 51.05 -13.59 24.85
N HIS A 466 50.20 -12.61 24.55
CA HIS A 466 49.78 -11.53 25.45
C HIS A 466 48.28 -11.55 25.75
N VAL A 467 47.64 -12.72 25.59
CA VAL A 467 46.19 -12.81 25.81
C VAL A 467 45.80 -12.62 27.29
N PRO A 468 44.72 -11.87 27.60
CA PRO A 468 44.26 -11.63 28.98
C PRO A 468 43.94 -12.90 29.75
N TYR A 469 43.50 -13.92 29.03
CA TYR A 469 43.11 -15.21 29.60
C TYR A 469 43.50 -16.34 28.63
N PRO A 470 43.93 -17.53 29.10
CA PRO A 470 44.45 -18.57 28.22
C PRO A 470 43.47 -18.99 27.11
N LEU A 471 43.96 -19.05 25.86
CA LEU A 471 43.14 -19.37 24.67
C LEU A 471 42.27 -20.63 24.85
N SER A 472 42.80 -21.66 25.51
CA SER A 472 42.11 -22.96 25.73
C SER A 472 41.04 -22.92 26.80
N LYS A 473 40.99 -21.86 27.61
CA LYS A 473 40.02 -21.66 28.70
C LYS A 473 39.02 -20.56 28.39
N THR A 474 39.35 -19.65 27.49
CA THR A 474 38.43 -18.59 27.06
C THR A 474 37.34 -19.16 26.16
N LYS A 475 36.09 -18.88 26.50
CA LYS A 475 34.93 -19.28 25.71
C LYS A 475 34.71 -18.33 24.53
N LEU A 476 34.05 -18.82 23.49
CA LEU A 476 33.70 -18.03 22.32
C LEU A 476 32.32 -17.40 22.48
N ILE A 477 32.19 -16.16 22.00
CA ILE A 477 30.91 -15.54 21.67
C ILE A 477 30.25 -16.39 20.59
N ILE A 478 28.97 -16.68 20.75
CA ILE A 478 28.21 -17.52 19.82
C ILE A 478 27.68 -16.68 18.66
N GLY A 479 27.30 -15.43 18.94
CA GLY A 479 26.89 -14.46 17.93
C GLY A 479 26.21 -13.24 18.56
N PRO A 480 25.86 -12.24 17.74
CA PRO A 480 25.10 -11.08 18.17
C PRO A 480 23.71 -11.48 18.67
N TYR A 481 23.17 -10.67 19.58
CA TYR A 481 21.79 -10.71 20.03
C TYR A 481 21.09 -9.44 19.53
N GLN A 482 20.06 -9.63 18.71
CA GLN A 482 19.07 -8.59 18.43
C GLN A 482 17.80 -9.00 19.18
N ALA A 483 17.20 -8.06 19.91
CA ALA A 483 15.84 -8.26 20.39
C ALA A 483 14.95 -8.30 19.14
N ASP A 484 14.10 -9.31 19.03
CA ASP A 484 13.03 -9.26 18.04
C ASP A 484 12.19 -8.01 18.37
N GLU A 485 12.03 -7.10 17.40
CA GLU A 485 11.06 -6.01 17.49
C GLU A 485 9.67 -6.65 17.47
N ASP A 486 9.03 -6.73 18.63
CA ASP A 486 7.62 -7.09 18.80
C ASP A 486 6.69 -5.96 18.32
#